data_AF-A0A3A0B429-F1
#
_entry.id   AF-A0A3A0B429-F1
#
_cell.length_a   1.000
_cell.length_b   1.000
_cell.length_c   1.000
_cell.angle_alpha   90.00
_cell.angle_beta   90.00
_cell.angle_gamma   90.00
#
_symmetry.space_group_name_H-M   'P 1'
#
loop_
_entity.id
_entity.type
_entity.pdbx_description
1 polymer ?
#
loop_
_entity_poly.entity_id
_entity_poly.type
_entity_poly.pdbx_seq_one_letter_code
_entity_poly.pdbx_strand_id
1 'polypeptide(L)'
;MRRAMPGETTLRVVLAVALFSGLLGIASWTQNTSAAPVSLTRSVAASSDDARYSDANAYSGNEQVALVGAGNGSRANVSGYRFTGITIPQGAKIISVEFSLVKATTQYSRMVTTYGFQAVGNAPTFSSSAHPASRVMTSARFTQDDNIRRLNGQRYVMVSGSALVASLQEVVNRPDWVSGNSIVLLASGPAQPAWARQNFRTVDSGTANAPRLTITYELTAAQPNPTATSTLTNTPVPPTATATNTPVPPTATNTPTTSAPATGYGVNIPWDSKPSWTQPAGMPTPVAGQPCPVWVHDRYAVQANDGKWYPTWHPTTDPEFGCFFGHEHGDNPNGAGALGTWNVPFGYVGAGIGHLEAHPGYKIFRWDNVQSPYNAPSHNGAQLLMMVHQGTSNNNAFTEARHEVHFHYKNPNDGREVHVQMMAVFGELRVGCGANDPNMDIIQKQFNGPGARVIPSQRCFTAPNIPYEDWITALYVGSDAQGNWRAYLDPHFAVFDPNRFCLVQNGACTLGRSDTQAGTGADPAGAGAWFKGVKREAYLNQVWLDNQGNSPIFYTDAFGKLVPSNTPGAFMQYVAAMDSRLQVNSTAFGSNRDNDPDDNVHAPN
;
A
#
# COMPACT_ATOMS: atom_id res chain seq x y z
N MET A 1 72.70 48.97 3.23
CA MET A 1 71.86 49.23 4.43
C MET A 1 70.57 48.43 4.29
N ARG A 2 70.19 47.63 5.32
CA ARG A 2 68.86 47.04 5.72
C ARG A 2 67.81 46.75 4.62
N ARG A 3 67.03 45.65 4.55
CA ARG A 3 66.62 44.46 5.36
C ARG A 3 65.88 43.50 4.37
N ALA A 4 66.12 42.18 4.30
CA ALA A 4 65.38 41.04 4.93
C ALA A 4 63.84 41.06 4.75
N MET A 5 63.08 40.05 4.26
CA MET A 5 63.21 38.57 4.23
C MET A 5 62.46 37.88 3.05
N PRO A 6 62.82 36.61 2.68
CA PRO A 6 62.02 35.64 1.88
C PRO A 6 61.15 34.77 2.83
N GLY A 7 60.26 33.84 2.49
CA GLY A 7 60.01 32.96 1.34
C GLY A 7 59.35 31.68 1.90
N GLU A 8 58.47 31.05 1.13
CA GLU A 8 57.62 29.90 1.46
C GLU A 8 58.37 28.65 1.96
N THR A 9 57.70 27.80 2.74
CA THR A 9 58.01 26.35 2.81
C THR A 9 56.78 25.50 3.14
N THR A 10 56.59 24.47 2.32
CA THR A 10 55.60 23.39 2.37
C THR A 10 55.97 22.37 3.46
N LEU A 11 55.03 21.98 4.33
CA LEU A 11 55.24 20.93 5.33
C LEU A 11 54.49 19.65 4.92
N ARG A 12 55.24 18.58 4.62
CA ARG A 12 54.75 17.20 4.58
C ARG A 12 54.75 16.65 6.00
N VAL A 13 53.60 16.17 6.49
CA VAL A 13 53.51 15.43 7.77
C VAL A 13 53.40 13.94 7.47
N VAL A 14 54.44 13.21 7.84
CA VAL A 14 54.45 11.74 7.98
C VAL A 14 53.95 11.44 9.39
N LEU A 15 52.84 10.70 9.52
CA LEU A 15 52.35 10.25 10.82
C LEU A 15 52.85 8.83 11.10
N ALA A 16 53.68 8.71 12.14
CA ALA A 16 54.20 7.45 12.66
C ALA A 16 53.14 6.72 13.50
N VAL A 17 53.04 5.40 13.32
CA VAL A 17 52.22 4.50 14.13
C VAL A 17 52.93 4.24 15.46
N ALA A 18 52.33 4.67 16.56
CA ALA A 18 52.72 4.27 17.91
C ALA A 18 51.64 3.34 18.49
N LEU A 19 52.03 2.09 18.77
CA LEU A 19 51.25 1.10 19.52
C LEU A 19 51.18 1.53 20.99
N PHE A 20 50.00 1.97 21.44
CA PHE A 20 49.64 2.07 22.85
C PHE A 20 48.51 1.09 23.15
N SER A 21 48.86 -0.04 23.74
CA SER A 21 47.95 -0.94 24.44
C SER A 21 47.68 -0.36 25.83
N GLY A 22 46.49 0.20 26.03
CA GLY A 22 46.06 0.73 27.32
C GLY A 22 44.54 0.89 27.37
N LEU A 23 43.91 0.16 28.30
CA LEU A 23 42.48 0.13 28.57
C LEU A 23 41.86 1.54 28.61
N LEU A 24 40.95 1.82 27.66
CA LEU A 24 39.96 2.88 27.75
C LEU A 24 38.60 2.22 27.53
N GLY A 25 37.78 2.24 28.57
CA GLY A 25 36.42 1.73 28.55
C GLY A 25 35.63 2.37 27.40
N ILE A 26 35.14 1.52 26.51
CA ILE A 26 34.11 1.83 25.53
C ILE A 26 32.85 2.30 26.28
N ALA A 27 32.71 3.61 26.45
CA ALA A 27 31.40 4.21 26.64
C ALA A 27 30.67 4.08 25.29
N SER A 28 29.91 3.01 25.14
CA SER A 28 28.95 2.83 24.06
C SER A 28 27.91 3.95 24.16
N TRP A 29 28.06 4.99 23.34
CA TRP A 29 27.00 5.93 23.07
C TRP A 29 25.97 5.21 22.20
N THR A 30 25.00 4.55 22.84
CA THR A 30 23.78 4.10 22.16
C THR A 30 23.02 5.34 21.74
N GLN A 31 23.21 5.80 20.50
CA GLN A 31 22.24 6.71 19.91
C GLN A 31 20.95 5.92 19.72
N ASN A 32 19.95 6.22 20.55
CA ASN A 32 18.57 5.78 20.32
C ASN A 32 18.11 6.41 19.01
N THR A 33 18.27 5.69 17.90
CA THR A 33 17.61 6.00 16.65
C THR A 33 16.11 5.84 16.88
N SER A 34 15.39 6.95 16.99
CA SER A 34 13.92 6.94 17.00
C SER A 34 13.45 6.30 15.69
N ALA A 35 12.66 5.23 15.76
CA ALA A 35 12.10 4.59 14.58
C ALA A 35 11.26 5.59 13.77
N ALA A 36 11.25 5.44 12.44
CA ALA A 36 10.43 6.28 11.58
C ALA A 36 8.92 6.07 11.90
N PRO A 37 8.10 7.14 11.91
CA PRO A 37 6.66 7.02 12.14
C PRO A 37 5.96 6.22 11.03
N VAL A 38 5.20 5.19 11.40
CA VAL A 38 4.37 4.35 10.53
C VAL A 38 2.92 4.83 10.60
N SER A 39 2.21 4.88 9.46
CA SER A 39 0.79 5.25 9.42
C SER A 39 -0.12 4.07 9.02
N LEU A 40 -1.20 3.88 9.77
CA LEU A 40 -2.21 2.84 9.62
C LEU A 40 -3.58 3.49 9.37
N THR A 41 -4.24 3.18 8.26
CA THR A 41 -5.64 3.59 8.02
C THR A 41 -6.57 2.38 8.09
N ARG A 42 -7.70 2.53 8.78
CA ARG A 42 -8.81 1.57 8.81
C ARG A 42 -10.15 2.27 8.67
N SER A 43 -11.11 1.57 8.06
CA SER A 43 -12.51 1.95 8.05
C SER A 43 -13.33 0.86 8.74
N VAL A 44 -14.51 1.23 9.26
CA VAL A 44 -15.49 0.24 9.71
C VAL A 44 -15.84 -0.67 8.54
N ALA A 45 -15.78 -1.99 8.76
CA ALA A 45 -15.85 -2.99 7.69
C ALA A 45 -17.16 -3.80 7.67
N ALA A 46 -17.91 -3.81 8.77
CA ALA A 46 -19.14 -4.57 8.92
C ALA A 46 -20.22 -3.74 9.62
N SER A 47 -21.49 -4.01 9.28
CA SER A 47 -22.66 -3.39 9.90
C SER A 47 -22.58 -3.39 11.43
N SER A 48 -22.25 -4.55 12.03
CA SER A 48 -22.12 -4.71 13.48
C SER A 48 -20.88 -4.05 14.11
N ASP A 49 -20.05 -3.38 13.31
CA ASP A 49 -18.84 -2.66 13.75
C ASP A 49 -19.04 -1.15 13.85
N ASP A 50 -20.19 -0.61 13.46
CA ASP A 50 -20.64 0.68 13.99
C ASP A 50 -22.04 0.56 14.60
N ALA A 51 -22.25 1.29 15.68
CA ALA A 51 -23.48 1.18 16.42
C ALA A 51 -23.77 2.44 17.21
N ARG A 52 -25.04 2.64 17.55
CA ARG A 52 -25.43 3.61 18.57
C ARG A 52 -26.21 2.98 19.70
N TYR A 53 -26.20 3.70 20.82
CA TYR A 53 -27.09 3.50 21.94
C TYR A 53 -27.69 4.85 22.34
N SER A 54 -29.01 4.98 22.34
CA SER A 54 -29.69 6.25 22.60
C SER A 54 -31.00 6.11 23.37
N ASP A 55 -31.70 7.25 23.51
CA ASP A 55 -32.79 7.69 24.41
C ASP A 55 -33.99 6.75 24.70
N ALA A 56 -33.96 5.47 24.28
CA ALA A 56 -34.92 4.42 24.64
C ALA A 56 -34.25 3.07 25.00
N ASN A 57 -32.94 3.04 25.31
CA ASN A 57 -32.14 1.81 25.49
C ASN A 57 -32.10 0.91 24.24
N ALA A 58 -32.37 1.48 23.06
CA ALA A 58 -32.31 0.76 21.80
C ALA A 58 -30.88 0.81 21.26
N TYR A 59 -30.18 -0.32 21.38
CA TYR A 59 -29.03 -0.62 20.54
C TYR A 59 -29.47 -0.67 19.07
N SER A 60 -28.71 -0.02 18.20
CA SER A 60 -28.83 -0.13 16.75
C SER A 60 -27.43 -0.31 16.17
N GLY A 61 -27.25 -1.29 15.30
CA GLY A 61 -25.97 -1.59 14.64
C GLY A 61 -26.15 -1.95 13.17
N ASN A 62 -27.18 -1.38 12.54
CA ASN A 62 -27.51 -1.56 11.12
C ASN A 62 -28.13 -0.30 10.50
N GLU A 63 -27.94 0.86 11.14
CA GLU A 63 -28.54 2.11 10.70
C GLU A 63 -27.64 2.81 9.70
N GLN A 64 -28.20 3.42 8.66
CA GLN A 64 -27.42 4.16 7.67
C GLN A 64 -26.88 5.51 8.18
N VAL A 65 -27.46 6.01 9.27
CA VAL A 65 -27.13 7.32 9.85
C VAL A 65 -27.06 7.20 11.36
N ALA A 66 -25.90 7.54 11.92
CA ALA A 66 -25.66 7.62 13.35
C ALA A 66 -25.73 9.08 13.82
N LEU A 67 -26.32 9.26 15.01
CA LEU A 67 -26.30 10.53 15.73
C LEU A 67 -25.01 10.63 16.55
N VAL A 68 -24.28 11.74 16.38
CA VAL A 68 -23.06 12.03 17.14
C VAL A 68 -23.26 13.34 17.89
N GLY A 69 -23.17 13.28 19.22
CA GLY A 69 -23.29 14.42 20.12
C GLY A 69 -24.42 14.27 21.14
N ALA A 70 -24.68 15.35 21.88
CA ALA A 70 -25.53 15.34 23.07
C ALA A 70 -26.96 14.82 22.81
N GLY A 71 -27.54 14.13 23.79
CA GLY A 71 -28.90 13.59 23.72
C GLY A 71 -30.00 14.63 23.82
N ASN A 72 -31.22 14.20 24.13
CA ASN A 72 -32.42 15.04 24.17
C ASN A 72 -32.58 15.91 25.43
N GLY A 73 -31.57 15.99 26.30
CA GLY A 73 -31.65 16.69 27.60
C GLY A 73 -31.79 15.78 28.82
N SER A 74 -32.21 14.52 28.63
CA SER A 74 -32.47 13.58 29.73
C SER A 74 -31.59 12.33 29.70
N ARG A 75 -30.94 12.02 28.56
CA ARG A 75 -30.17 10.78 28.35
C ARG A 75 -28.91 11.06 27.53
N ALA A 76 -27.85 10.29 27.77
CA ALA A 76 -26.64 10.32 26.97
C ALA A 76 -26.82 9.50 25.68
N ASN A 77 -26.17 9.93 24.61
CA ASN A 77 -26.11 9.20 23.34
C ASN A 77 -24.68 8.71 23.15
N VAL A 78 -24.49 7.43 22.83
CA VAL A 78 -23.16 6.87 22.58
C VAL A 78 -23.15 6.19 21.24
N SER A 79 -22.35 6.71 20.32
CA SER A 79 -21.98 6.02 19.09
C SER A 79 -20.64 5.30 19.27
N GLY A 80 -20.47 4.15 18.64
CA GLY A 80 -19.27 3.34 18.70
C GLY A 80 -18.82 2.91 17.31
N TYR A 81 -17.51 2.88 17.11
CA TYR A 81 -16.87 2.55 15.84
C TYR A 81 -15.73 1.56 16.08
N ARG A 82 -15.91 0.34 15.60
CA ARG A 82 -14.96 -0.76 15.72
C ARG A 82 -14.11 -0.85 14.46
N PHE A 83 -12.81 -0.89 14.67
CA PHE A 83 -11.82 -1.05 13.63
C PHE A 83 -11.05 -2.34 13.90
N THR A 84 -11.08 -3.26 12.94
CA THR A 84 -10.43 -4.56 13.03
C THR A 84 -9.03 -4.53 12.42
N GLY A 85 -8.21 -5.52 12.75
CA GLY A 85 -6.88 -5.68 12.14
C GLY A 85 -5.94 -4.51 12.41
N ILE A 86 -5.89 -4.04 13.66
CA ILE A 86 -5.02 -2.93 14.07
C ILE A 86 -3.63 -3.47 14.34
N THR A 87 -2.74 -3.33 13.35
CA THR A 87 -1.40 -3.95 13.36
C THR A 87 -0.36 -3.11 14.10
N ILE A 88 -0.74 -2.49 15.21
CA ILE A 88 0.16 -1.70 16.06
C ILE A 88 0.76 -2.63 17.12
N PRO A 89 2.09 -2.75 17.23
CA PRO A 89 2.70 -3.54 18.29
C PRO A 89 2.37 -3.04 19.68
N GLN A 90 2.36 -3.97 20.65
CA GLN A 90 2.19 -3.62 22.05
C GLN A 90 3.29 -2.65 22.50
N GLY A 91 2.89 -1.57 23.18
CA GLY A 91 3.81 -0.56 23.67
C GLY A 91 4.38 0.39 22.62
N ALA A 92 3.95 0.30 21.35
CA ALA A 92 4.38 1.25 20.31
C ALA A 92 3.93 2.67 20.66
N LYS A 93 4.77 3.66 20.35
CA LYS A 93 4.51 5.06 20.68
C LYS A 93 3.56 5.67 19.66
N ILE A 94 2.33 5.98 20.05
CA ILE A 94 1.38 6.66 19.18
C ILE A 94 1.82 8.12 18.99
N ILE A 95 1.83 8.58 17.74
CA ILE A 95 2.24 9.93 17.33
C ILE A 95 1.04 10.79 16.98
N SER A 96 0.06 10.24 16.25
CA SER A 96 -1.17 10.94 15.90
C SER A 96 -2.34 9.98 15.74
N VAL A 97 -3.55 10.49 15.98
CA VAL A 97 -4.80 9.79 15.73
C VAL A 97 -5.75 10.75 15.03
N GLU A 98 -6.20 10.38 13.84
CA GLU A 98 -7.21 11.09 13.06
C GLU A 98 -8.46 10.23 12.91
N PHE A 99 -9.61 10.76 13.29
CA PHE A 99 -10.91 10.11 13.11
C PHE A 99 -11.80 10.99 12.23
N SER A 100 -12.39 10.41 11.18
CA SER A 100 -13.23 11.13 10.22
C SER A 100 -14.56 10.43 9.93
N LEU A 101 -15.58 11.24 9.67
CA LEU A 101 -16.95 10.83 9.39
C LEU A 101 -17.49 11.53 8.14
N VAL A 102 -18.37 10.87 7.39
CA VAL A 102 -19.10 11.50 6.28
C VAL A 102 -20.44 12.05 6.76
N LYS A 103 -20.76 13.29 6.43
CA LYS A 103 -22.01 13.93 6.88
C LYS A 103 -23.21 13.36 6.12
N ALA A 104 -24.30 13.05 6.84
CA ALA A 104 -25.51 12.48 6.26
C ALA A 104 -26.50 13.52 5.71
N THR A 105 -26.52 14.73 6.30
CA THR A 105 -27.42 15.83 5.93
C THR A 105 -26.74 17.17 6.15
N THR A 106 -27.02 18.17 5.32
CA THR A 106 -26.49 19.53 5.56
C THR A 106 -27.10 20.06 6.85
N GLN A 107 -26.25 20.39 7.83
CA GLN A 107 -26.70 20.77 9.17
C GLN A 107 -25.81 21.88 9.72
N TYR A 108 -26.42 22.87 10.37
CA TYR A 108 -25.73 23.92 11.12
C TYR A 108 -26.30 23.95 12.54
N SER A 109 -25.67 23.18 13.43
CA SER A 109 -26.05 23.12 14.84
C SER A 109 -24.84 22.78 15.68
N ARG A 110 -24.88 23.17 16.96
CA ARG A 110 -23.85 22.82 17.93
C ARG A 110 -23.73 21.30 18.04
N MET A 111 -22.52 20.80 18.24
CA MET A 111 -22.22 19.41 18.53
C MET A 111 -21.31 19.33 19.74
N VAL A 112 -21.72 18.56 20.75
CA VAL A 112 -20.91 18.28 21.96
C VAL A 112 -20.71 16.78 22.11
N THR A 113 -19.46 16.32 22.02
CA THR A 113 -19.12 14.89 22.01
C THR A 113 -17.81 14.65 22.74
N THR A 114 -17.73 13.60 23.55
CA THR A 114 -16.47 13.10 24.10
C THR A 114 -16.05 11.82 23.39
N TYR A 115 -14.84 11.84 22.84
CA TYR A 115 -14.20 10.71 22.16
C TYR A 115 -13.20 10.01 23.08
N GLY A 116 -13.16 8.69 23.02
CA GLY A 116 -12.17 7.87 23.71
C GLY A 116 -12.20 6.43 23.22
N PHE A 117 -11.08 5.73 23.24
CA PHE A 117 -11.05 4.31 22.91
C PHE A 117 -11.61 3.46 24.05
N GLN A 118 -12.12 2.26 23.73
CA GLN A 118 -12.51 1.27 24.73
C GLN A 118 -11.26 0.71 25.43
N ALA A 119 -11.31 0.61 26.76
CA ALA A 119 -10.22 0.09 27.58
C ALA A 119 -10.14 -1.46 27.57
N VAL A 120 -9.89 -2.06 26.41
CA VAL A 120 -9.72 -3.52 26.24
C VAL A 120 -8.67 -3.83 25.17
N GLY A 121 -7.91 -4.91 25.33
CA GLY A 121 -6.86 -5.30 24.37
C GLY A 121 -7.41 -5.86 23.05
N ASN A 122 -8.63 -6.40 23.04
CA ASN A 122 -9.33 -6.82 21.81
C ASN A 122 -10.82 -6.53 21.92
N ALA A 123 -11.29 -5.52 21.20
CA ALA A 123 -12.68 -5.10 21.27
C ALA A 123 -13.59 -6.11 20.56
N PRO A 124 -14.61 -6.68 21.24
CA PRO A 124 -15.61 -7.52 20.57
C PRO A 124 -16.50 -6.67 19.66
N THR A 125 -17.13 -7.30 18.66
CA THR A 125 -18.21 -6.71 17.85
C THR A 125 -19.36 -6.20 18.73
N PHE A 126 -20.11 -5.20 18.25
CA PHE A 126 -21.27 -4.70 19.00
C PHE A 126 -22.45 -5.68 18.95
N SER A 127 -23.23 -5.68 20.01
CA SER A 127 -24.49 -6.42 20.12
C SER A 127 -25.43 -5.70 21.09
N SER A 128 -26.66 -6.18 21.23
CA SER A 128 -27.59 -5.68 22.24
C SER A 128 -27.12 -5.89 23.68
N SER A 129 -26.24 -6.87 23.94
CA SER A 129 -25.62 -7.12 25.26
C SER A 129 -24.25 -6.46 25.43
N ALA A 130 -23.55 -6.15 24.34
CA ALA A 130 -22.23 -5.51 24.31
C ALA A 130 -22.23 -4.19 23.50
N HIS A 131 -23.23 -3.35 23.79
CA HIS A 131 -23.51 -2.09 23.07
C HIS A 131 -22.49 -0.97 23.39
N PRO A 132 -22.43 0.14 22.62
CA PRO A 132 -21.46 1.21 22.85
C PRO A 132 -21.48 1.79 24.28
N ALA A 133 -22.66 2.04 24.84
CA ALA A 133 -22.78 2.64 26.17
C ALA A 133 -22.39 1.73 27.35
N SER A 134 -22.25 0.40 27.16
CA SER A 134 -21.77 -0.50 28.22
C SER A 134 -20.24 -0.63 28.23
N ARG A 135 -19.55 0.00 27.27
CA ARG A 135 -18.10 -0.10 27.12
C ARG A 135 -17.41 1.01 27.89
N VAL A 136 -16.43 0.62 28.69
CA VAL A 136 -15.59 1.54 29.47
C VAL A 136 -14.56 2.17 28.54
N MET A 137 -14.51 3.51 28.50
CA MET A 137 -13.44 4.25 27.81
C MET A 137 -12.12 4.18 28.58
N THR A 138 -11.02 4.44 27.89
CA THR A 138 -9.74 4.81 28.49
C THR A 138 -9.87 6.06 29.36
N SER A 139 -8.91 6.27 30.26
CA SER A 139 -8.89 7.43 31.15
C SER A 139 -8.67 8.73 30.38
N ALA A 140 -7.73 8.71 29.42
CA ALA A 140 -7.54 9.76 28.44
C ALA A 140 -8.69 9.77 27.42
N ARG A 141 -9.21 10.97 27.16
CA ARG A 141 -10.37 11.25 26.30
C ARG A 141 -10.30 12.68 25.80
N PHE A 142 -10.97 12.95 24.68
CA PHE A 142 -11.03 14.26 24.05
C PHE A 142 -12.46 14.74 23.93
N THR A 143 -12.77 15.92 24.44
CA THR A 143 -14.12 16.52 24.30
C THR A 143 -14.10 17.61 23.23
N GLN A 144 -14.98 17.44 22.25
CA GLN A 144 -15.27 18.39 21.19
C GLN A 144 -16.57 19.14 21.51
N ASP A 145 -16.52 20.46 21.37
CA ASP A 145 -17.68 21.35 21.46
C ASP A 145 -17.54 22.41 20.37
N ASP A 146 -18.30 22.24 19.29
CA ASP A 146 -18.27 23.16 18.16
C ASP A 146 -19.67 23.51 17.66
N ASN A 147 -19.74 24.57 16.86
CA ASN A 147 -20.95 24.96 16.15
C ASN A 147 -20.60 25.21 14.67
N ILE A 148 -20.28 24.14 13.96
CA ILE A 148 -19.81 24.18 12.57
C ILE A 148 -20.90 23.72 11.60
N ARG A 149 -21.08 24.46 10.50
CA ARG A 149 -21.93 24.04 9.38
C ARG A 149 -21.24 22.95 8.56
N ARG A 150 -21.84 21.76 8.51
CA ARG A 150 -21.33 20.61 7.76
C ARG A 150 -22.27 20.27 6.60
N LEU A 151 -21.71 20.10 5.40
CA LEU A 151 -22.45 19.84 4.17
C LEU A 151 -22.67 18.35 3.95
N ASN A 152 -23.84 17.96 3.43
CA ASN A 152 -24.16 16.58 3.08
C ASN A 152 -23.08 15.96 2.16
N GLY A 153 -22.69 14.72 2.44
CA GLY A 153 -21.78 13.93 1.61
C GLY A 153 -20.29 14.28 1.77
N GLN A 154 -19.94 15.33 2.50
CA GLN A 154 -18.56 15.70 2.77
C GLN A 154 -17.99 14.91 3.95
N ARG A 155 -16.70 14.54 3.86
CA ARG A 155 -15.96 13.90 4.95
C ARG A 155 -15.31 14.98 5.82
N TYR A 156 -15.57 14.91 7.12
CA TYR A 156 -15.01 15.83 8.11
C TYR A 156 -14.09 15.04 9.05
N VAL A 157 -12.91 15.59 9.30
CA VAL A 157 -12.05 15.16 10.39
C VAL A 157 -12.65 15.66 11.70
N MET A 158 -13.06 14.73 12.54
CA MET A 158 -13.72 15.00 13.83
C MET A 158 -12.68 15.14 14.94
N VAL A 159 -11.61 14.34 14.87
CA VAL A 159 -10.46 14.42 15.75
C VAL A 159 -9.19 14.35 14.91
N SER A 160 -8.19 15.16 15.22
CA SER A 160 -6.88 15.15 14.54
C SER A 160 -5.72 15.34 15.50
N GLY A 161 -4.51 15.07 15.02
CA GLY A 161 -3.28 15.36 15.72
C GLY A 161 -3.13 14.53 17.01
N SER A 162 -2.81 15.21 18.11
CA SER A 162 -2.48 14.56 19.39
C SER A 162 -3.68 14.25 20.29
N ALA A 163 -4.88 14.68 19.92
CA ALA A 163 -6.05 14.70 20.80
C ALA A 163 -6.46 13.32 21.38
N LEU A 164 -6.27 12.24 20.61
CA LEU A 164 -6.55 10.87 21.05
C LEU A 164 -5.30 10.00 21.19
N VAL A 165 -4.10 10.59 21.09
CA VAL A 165 -2.83 9.84 21.22
C VAL A 165 -2.74 9.14 22.57
N ALA A 166 -2.96 9.85 23.67
CA ALA A 166 -2.92 9.26 25.02
C ALA A 166 -4.00 8.19 25.22
N SER A 167 -5.18 8.39 24.65
CA SER A 167 -6.28 7.41 24.70
C SER A 167 -5.91 6.11 23.98
N LEU A 168 -5.39 6.19 22.75
CA LEU A 168 -4.95 4.98 22.05
C LEU A 168 -3.71 4.36 22.70
N GLN A 169 -2.80 5.19 23.23
CA GLN A 169 -1.60 4.74 23.93
C GLN A 169 -1.96 3.84 25.12
N GLU A 170 -3.01 4.19 25.89
CA GLU A 170 -3.50 3.34 26.97
C GLU A 170 -3.90 1.95 26.48
N VAL A 171 -4.55 1.84 25.31
CA VAL A 171 -4.97 0.55 24.73
C VAL A 171 -3.78 -0.29 24.29
N VAL A 172 -2.87 0.28 23.49
CA VAL A 172 -1.71 -0.46 22.96
C VAL A 172 -0.69 -0.81 24.04
N ASN A 173 -0.71 -0.13 25.19
CA ASN A 173 0.12 -0.46 26.35
C ASN A 173 -0.46 -1.58 27.22
N ARG A 174 -1.71 -2.02 26.99
CA ARG A 174 -2.31 -3.04 27.85
C ARG A 174 -1.63 -4.40 27.68
N PRO A 175 -1.50 -5.21 28.74
CA PRO A 175 -0.89 -6.54 28.66
C PRO A 175 -1.65 -7.51 27.74
N ASP A 176 -2.97 -7.33 27.57
CA ASP A 176 -3.85 -8.13 26.70
C ASP A 176 -3.92 -7.60 25.24
N TRP A 177 -3.19 -6.54 24.91
CA TRP A 177 -3.10 -6.04 23.54
C TRP A 177 -2.16 -6.92 22.71
N VAL A 178 -2.66 -7.36 21.55
CA VAL A 178 -1.92 -8.11 20.54
C VAL A 178 -2.11 -7.40 19.20
N SER A 179 -1.01 -7.21 18.45
CA SER A 179 -1.08 -6.63 17.10
C SER A 179 -2.02 -7.46 16.22
N GLY A 180 -2.93 -6.79 15.50
CA GLY A 180 -4.02 -7.41 14.75
C GLY A 180 -5.36 -7.43 15.50
N ASN A 181 -5.37 -7.14 16.80
CA ASN A 181 -6.61 -7.00 17.56
C ASN A 181 -7.46 -5.82 17.07
N SER A 182 -8.72 -5.83 17.51
CA SER A 182 -9.67 -4.76 17.18
C SER A 182 -9.68 -3.70 18.26
N ILE A 183 -9.88 -2.44 17.87
CA ILE A 183 -10.14 -1.32 18.79
C ILE A 183 -11.53 -0.77 18.54
N VAL A 184 -12.09 -0.12 19.56
CA VAL A 184 -13.33 0.63 19.44
C VAL A 184 -13.11 2.05 19.87
N LEU A 185 -13.46 3.01 19.02
CA LEU A 185 -13.60 4.41 19.36
C LEU A 185 -15.05 4.69 19.75
N LEU A 186 -15.26 5.22 20.95
CA LEU A 186 -16.56 5.64 21.44
C LEU A 186 -16.69 7.15 21.30
N ALA A 187 -17.86 7.60 20.86
CA ALA A 187 -18.27 8.99 20.74
C ALA A 187 -19.50 9.21 21.63
N SER A 188 -19.26 9.68 22.85
CA SER A 188 -20.29 9.87 23.89
C SER A 188 -20.74 11.32 23.95
N GLY A 189 -21.98 11.58 23.55
CA GLY A 189 -22.68 12.82 23.78
C GLY A 189 -23.27 12.89 25.19
N PRO A 190 -23.08 14.01 25.93
CA PRO A 190 -23.69 14.19 27.25
C PRO A 190 -25.23 14.33 27.15
N ALA A 191 -25.93 14.29 28.28
CA ALA A 191 -27.36 14.59 28.30
C ALA A 191 -27.65 16.07 28.00
N GLN A 192 -26.75 16.97 28.42
CA GLN A 192 -26.87 18.42 28.26
C GLN A 192 -25.59 19.01 27.65
N PRO A 193 -25.67 20.10 26.86
CA PRO A 193 -26.88 20.79 26.43
C PRO A 193 -27.70 19.94 25.45
N ALA A 194 -29.02 19.92 25.64
CA ALA A 194 -29.93 19.13 24.80
C ALA A 194 -29.75 19.47 23.31
N TRP A 195 -29.82 18.44 22.46
CA TRP A 195 -29.80 18.55 21.00
C TRP A 195 -28.50 19.07 20.37
N ALA A 196 -27.41 19.18 21.12
CA ALA A 196 -26.10 19.50 20.57
C ALA A 196 -25.46 18.29 19.86
N ARG A 197 -26.05 17.89 18.73
CA ARG A 197 -25.68 16.71 17.93
C ARG A 197 -25.81 16.92 16.43
N GLN A 198 -25.09 16.12 15.65
CA GLN A 198 -25.20 16.08 14.19
C GLN A 198 -25.30 14.64 13.66
N ASN A 199 -25.84 14.51 12.45
CA ASN A 199 -26.05 13.22 11.77
C ASN A 199 -24.90 12.86 10.82
N PHE A 200 -24.31 11.68 10.99
CA PHE A 200 -23.23 11.16 10.15
C PHE A 200 -23.58 9.80 9.59
N ARG A 201 -22.99 9.47 8.45
CA ARG A 201 -23.15 8.20 7.78
C ARG A 201 -22.37 7.09 8.48
N THR A 202 -22.91 5.89 8.41
CA THR A 202 -22.31 4.62 8.85
C THR A 202 -21.88 3.79 7.65
N VAL A 203 -21.29 2.62 7.91
CA VAL A 203 -20.98 1.63 6.87
C VAL A 203 -22.24 1.15 6.12
N ASP A 204 -23.41 1.11 6.77
CA ASP A 204 -24.68 0.66 6.15
C ASP A 204 -25.23 1.62 5.09
N SER A 205 -24.70 2.85 5.06
CA SER A 205 -24.97 3.79 3.95
C SER A 205 -24.02 3.61 2.75
N GLY A 206 -23.16 2.59 2.79
CA GLY A 206 -22.16 2.25 1.79
C GLY A 206 -20.74 2.35 2.34
N THR A 207 -19.87 1.44 1.94
CA THR A 207 -18.48 1.32 2.45
C THR A 207 -17.63 2.58 2.20
N ALA A 208 -17.90 3.35 1.15
CA ALA A 208 -17.25 4.65 0.89
C ALA A 208 -17.57 5.71 1.96
N ASN A 209 -18.71 5.56 2.64
CA ASN A 209 -19.18 6.47 3.69
C ASN A 209 -18.74 6.03 5.10
N ALA A 210 -18.09 4.86 5.22
CA ALA A 210 -17.74 4.30 6.51
C ALA A 210 -16.86 5.26 7.34
N PRO A 211 -17.06 5.27 8.68
CA PRO A 211 -16.15 5.92 9.62
C PRO A 211 -14.71 5.44 9.39
N ARG A 212 -13.75 6.38 9.41
CA ARG A 212 -12.33 6.10 9.12
C ARG A 212 -11.45 6.58 10.27
N LEU A 213 -10.46 5.76 10.60
CA LEU A 213 -9.41 6.04 11.56
C LEU A 213 -8.05 5.95 10.88
N THR A 214 -7.21 6.97 11.07
CA THR A 214 -5.80 6.97 10.66
C THR A 214 -4.95 7.14 11.92
N ILE A 215 -3.97 6.28 12.12
CA ILE A 215 -3.09 6.29 13.29
C ILE A 215 -1.64 6.35 12.81
N THR A 216 -0.85 7.29 13.30
CA THR A 216 0.60 7.29 13.12
C THR A 216 1.26 6.86 14.43
N TYR A 217 2.24 5.95 14.39
CA TYR A 217 2.96 5.47 15.56
C TYR A 217 4.44 5.19 15.23
N GLU A 218 5.31 5.28 16.22
CA GLU A 218 6.71 4.88 16.14
C GLU A 218 6.90 3.53 16.84
N LEU A 219 7.74 2.68 16.25
CA LEU A 219 8.17 1.45 16.88
C LEU A 219 9.18 1.78 17.98
N THR A 220 8.92 1.33 19.20
CA THR A 220 9.92 1.40 20.27
C THR A 220 11.03 0.42 19.90
N ALA A 221 12.28 0.89 19.75
CA ALA A 221 13.42 0.02 19.48
C ALA A 221 13.43 -1.11 20.52
N ALA A 222 13.47 -2.36 20.05
CA ALA A 222 13.50 -3.50 20.95
C ALA A 222 14.72 -3.36 21.88
N GLN A 223 14.48 -3.26 23.20
CA GLN A 223 15.56 -3.53 24.13
C GLN A 223 16.01 -4.98 23.93
N PRO A 224 17.33 -5.26 23.87
CA PRO A 224 17.82 -6.63 23.86
C PRO A 224 17.42 -7.28 25.19
N ASN A 225 16.39 -8.11 25.18
CA ASN A 225 16.06 -8.94 26.35
C ASN A 225 16.98 -10.17 26.34
N PRO A 226 17.55 -10.57 27.49
CA PRO A 226 18.60 -11.57 27.56
C PRO A 226 18.07 -12.95 27.16
N THR A 227 18.91 -13.66 26.42
CA THR A 227 18.73 -15.04 25.96
C THR A 227 18.28 -15.94 27.12
N ALA A 228 17.05 -16.43 27.06
CA ALA A 228 16.59 -17.50 27.95
C ALA A 228 17.29 -18.81 27.55
N THR A 229 18.19 -19.29 28.39
CA THR A 229 18.79 -20.62 28.29
C THR A 229 17.70 -21.67 28.51
N SER A 230 17.38 -22.43 27.45
CA SER A 230 16.47 -23.58 27.55
C SER A 230 17.09 -24.65 28.46
N THR A 231 16.44 -24.93 29.57
CA THR A 231 16.70 -26.11 30.41
C THR A 231 15.64 -27.17 30.07
N LEU A 232 16.10 -28.29 29.52
CA LEU A 232 15.26 -29.45 29.22
C LEU A 232 14.79 -30.08 30.54
N THR A 233 13.47 -30.18 30.72
CA THR A 233 12.89 -31.01 31.79
C THR A 233 11.92 -32.01 31.15
N ASN A 234 12.29 -33.30 31.20
CA ASN A 234 11.47 -34.42 30.75
C ASN A 234 10.30 -34.67 31.70
N THR A 235 9.06 -34.68 31.20
CA THR A 235 7.92 -35.34 31.86
C THR A 235 6.94 -35.88 30.79
N PRO A 236 6.26 -37.04 31.00
CA PRO A 236 5.84 -37.96 29.94
C PRO A 236 4.43 -37.77 29.39
N VAL A 237 4.23 -38.29 28.17
CA VAL A 237 2.98 -38.38 27.39
C VAL A 237 2.10 -39.55 27.88
N PRO A 238 0.78 -39.37 28.08
CA PRO A 238 -0.21 -40.46 28.15
C PRO A 238 -0.87 -40.76 26.79
N PRO A 239 -1.43 -41.97 26.58
CA PRO A 239 -1.61 -42.57 25.26
C PRO A 239 -2.96 -42.32 24.58
N THR A 240 -2.89 -42.51 23.26
CA THR A 240 -3.89 -42.61 22.20
C THR A 240 -5.23 -43.29 22.55
N ALA A 241 -6.34 -42.75 21.99
CA ALA A 241 -7.60 -43.49 21.78
C ALA A 241 -8.08 -43.36 20.32
N THR A 242 -8.52 -44.51 19.79
CA THR A 242 -8.87 -44.84 18.40
C THR A 242 -10.34 -44.52 18.05
N ALA A 243 -10.60 -44.35 16.75
CA ALA A 243 -11.87 -43.99 16.10
C ALA A 243 -13.02 -45.00 16.28
N THR A 244 -14.27 -44.51 16.14
CA THR A 244 -15.46 -45.35 15.89
C THR A 244 -16.46 -44.61 14.98
N ASN A 245 -16.94 -45.32 13.95
CA ASN A 245 -17.92 -44.91 12.94
C ASN A 245 -19.37 -45.11 13.42
N THR A 246 -20.29 -44.21 13.05
CA THR A 246 -21.75 -44.47 12.87
C THR A 246 -22.42 -43.29 12.09
N PRO A 247 -23.63 -43.41 11.50
CA PRO A 247 -23.89 -43.21 10.06
C PRO A 247 -24.76 -41.98 9.71
N VAL A 248 -24.73 -41.61 8.42
CA VAL A 248 -25.48 -40.52 7.74
C VAL A 248 -26.93 -40.92 7.43
N PRO A 249 -27.89 -39.97 7.56
CA PRO A 249 -28.90 -39.74 6.49
C PRO A 249 -29.37 -38.26 6.37
N PRO A 250 -30.16 -37.88 5.34
CA PRO A 250 -29.82 -37.78 3.92
C PRO A 250 -29.83 -36.32 3.39
N THR A 251 -29.02 -36.12 2.36
CA THR A 251 -29.05 -35.12 1.26
C THR A 251 -29.98 -33.90 1.37
N ALA A 252 -29.38 -32.72 1.57
CA ALA A 252 -29.91 -31.45 1.07
C ALA A 252 -29.07 -31.03 -0.15
N THR A 253 -29.77 -30.80 -1.25
CA THR A 253 -29.28 -30.43 -2.58
C THR A 253 -28.32 -29.24 -2.55
N ASN A 254 -27.15 -29.43 -3.16
CA ASN A 254 -26.14 -28.40 -3.38
C ASN A 254 -26.73 -27.21 -4.14
N THR A 255 -26.82 -26.07 -3.47
CA THR A 255 -26.79 -24.77 -4.14
C THR A 255 -25.33 -24.28 -4.03
N PRO A 256 -24.63 -23.96 -5.14
CA PRO A 256 -23.30 -23.40 -5.04
C PRO A 256 -23.42 -22.01 -4.44
N THR A 257 -23.21 -21.90 -3.13
CA THR A 257 -22.85 -20.63 -2.50
C THR A 257 -21.48 -20.26 -3.04
N THR A 258 -21.45 -19.20 -3.82
CA THR A 258 -20.26 -18.44 -4.18
C THR A 258 -19.47 -18.15 -2.90
N SER A 259 -18.43 -18.94 -2.64
CA SER A 259 -17.42 -18.63 -1.64
C SER A 259 -16.79 -17.31 -2.06
N ALA A 260 -16.98 -16.26 -1.24
CA ALA A 260 -16.20 -15.06 -1.37
C ALA A 260 -14.71 -15.43 -1.22
N PRO A 261 -13.85 -15.17 -2.22
CA PRO A 261 -12.45 -15.50 -2.11
C PRO A 261 -11.72 -14.57 -1.14
N ALA A 262 -10.62 -15.06 -0.57
CA ALA A 262 -9.78 -14.41 0.41
C ALA A 262 -9.17 -13.10 -0.13
N THR A 263 -9.89 -11.98 -0.04
CA THR A 263 -9.41 -10.64 -0.46
C THR A 263 -8.57 -9.94 0.63
N GLY A 264 -7.77 -10.71 1.35
CA GLY A 264 -6.99 -10.24 2.51
C GLY A 264 -5.56 -9.78 2.21
N TYR A 265 -5.10 -9.79 0.95
CA TYR A 265 -3.74 -9.37 0.62
C TYR A 265 -3.63 -7.85 0.76
N GLY A 266 -3.06 -7.43 1.88
CA GLY A 266 -2.95 -6.03 2.26
C GLY A 266 -1.98 -5.22 1.41
N VAL A 267 -1.79 -3.96 1.80
CA VAL A 267 -0.70 -3.09 1.33
C VAL A 267 0.66 -3.76 1.56
N ASN A 268 1.61 -3.54 0.65
CA ASN A 268 2.97 -4.07 0.80
C ASN A 268 3.70 -3.41 1.97
N ILE A 269 3.86 -4.16 3.06
CA ILE A 269 4.61 -3.73 4.24
C ILE A 269 5.82 -4.66 4.38
N PRO A 270 7.03 -4.12 4.58
CA PRO A 270 8.20 -4.96 4.77
C PRO A 270 8.18 -5.75 6.08
N TRP A 271 8.81 -6.91 6.05
CA TRP A 271 9.10 -7.75 7.21
C TRP A 271 10.59 -7.69 7.58
N ASP A 272 10.89 -7.76 8.87
CA ASP A 272 12.28 -7.81 9.36
C ASP A 272 12.95 -9.17 9.12
N SER A 273 12.16 -10.22 8.93
CA SER A 273 12.62 -11.58 8.64
C SER A 273 11.82 -12.20 7.52
N LYS A 274 12.43 -13.13 6.78
CA LYS A 274 11.75 -13.87 5.72
C LYS A 274 10.51 -14.58 6.27
N PRO A 275 9.33 -14.40 5.65
CA PRO A 275 8.16 -15.21 5.96
C PRO A 275 8.42 -16.71 5.77
N SER A 276 7.82 -17.54 6.63
CA SER A 276 8.08 -18.98 6.66
C SER A 276 7.37 -19.72 5.51
N TRP A 277 8.01 -20.79 5.03
CA TRP A 277 7.39 -21.77 4.12
C TRP A 277 6.50 -22.78 4.84
N THR A 278 6.58 -22.86 6.17
CA THR A 278 5.79 -23.79 6.99
C THR A 278 4.46 -23.17 7.41
N GLN A 279 3.37 -23.95 7.33
CA GLN A 279 2.07 -23.55 7.85
C GLN A 279 2.17 -23.10 9.32
N PRO A 280 1.80 -21.86 9.66
CA PRO A 280 1.74 -21.42 11.04
C PRO A 280 0.64 -22.16 11.81
N ALA A 281 0.87 -22.42 13.10
CA ALA A 281 -0.11 -23.08 13.95
C ALA A 281 -1.45 -22.31 13.97
N GLY A 282 -2.56 -23.01 13.72
CA GLY A 282 -3.90 -22.42 13.71
C GLY A 282 -4.30 -21.71 12.41
N MET A 283 -3.42 -21.60 11.42
CA MET A 283 -3.79 -21.07 10.10
C MET A 283 -4.51 -22.12 9.25
N PRO A 284 -5.42 -21.72 8.34
CA PRO A 284 -6.10 -22.66 7.44
C PRO A 284 -5.11 -23.46 6.57
N THR A 285 -5.43 -24.73 6.36
CA THR A 285 -4.70 -25.59 5.41
C THR A 285 -5.12 -25.23 3.98
N PRO A 286 -4.16 -25.05 3.05
CA PRO A 286 -4.45 -24.78 1.64
C PRO A 286 -5.20 -25.94 0.99
N VAL A 287 -6.13 -25.62 0.09
CA VAL A 287 -6.91 -26.62 -0.66
C VAL A 287 -6.83 -26.30 -2.14
N ALA A 288 -6.52 -27.31 -2.96
CA ALA A 288 -6.45 -27.15 -4.41
C ALA A 288 -7.79 -26.69 -5.00
N GLY A 289 -7.73 -25.76 -5.97
CA GLY A 289 -8.92 -25.18 -6.59
C GLY A 289 -9.75 -24.28 -5.65
N GLN A 290 -9.18 -23.86 -4.52
CA GLN A 290 -9.75 -22.87 -3.60
C GLN A 290 -8.80 -21.69 -3.44
N PRO A 291 -9.27 -20.55 -2.90
CA PRO A 291 -8.41 -19.42 -2.58
C PRO A 291 -7.30 -19.82 -1.61
N CYS A 292 -6.07 -19.37 -1.87
CA CYS A 292 -4.95 -19.60 -0.96
C CYS A 292 -5.15 -18.87 0.38
N PRO A 293 -4.74 -19.48 1.51
CA PRO A 293 -4.57 -18.77 2.76
C PRO A 293 -3.47 -17.70 2.66
N VAL A 294 -3.60 -16.60 3.40
CA VAL A 294 -2.65 -15.47 3.39
C VAL A 294 -1.20 -15.89 3.66
N TRP A 295 -0.97 -16.87 4.53
CA TRP A 295 0.40 -17.33 4.81
C TRP A 295 1.09 -18.00 3.60
N VAL A 296 0.32 -18.59 2.68
CA VAL A 296 0.85 -19.16 1.43
C VAL A 296 1.28 -18.04 0.49
N HIS A 297 0.56 -16.93 0.49
CA HIS A 297 0.90 -15.74 -0.29
C HIS A 297 2.14 -15.03 0.27
N ASP A 298 2.19 -14.80 1.58
CA ASP A 298 3.25 -14.02 2.21
C ASP A 298 4.63 -14.68 2.13
N ARG A 299 4.71 -16.00 1.85
CA ARG A 299 5.99 -16.70 1.63
C ARG A 299 6.73 -16.25 0.36
N TYR A 300 6.03 -15.64 -0.58
CA TYR A 300 6.61 -15.05 -1.78
C TYR A 300 7.22 -13.70 -1.44
N ALA A 301 8.47 -13.75 -0.96
CA ALA A 301 9.20 -12.58 -0.51
C ALA A 301 10.66 -12.59 -0.97
N VAL A 302 11.19 -11.40 -1.25
CA VAL A 302 12.60 -11.14 -1.54
C VAL A 302 13.15 -10.07 -0.61
N GLN A 303 14.46 -10.09 -0.40
CA GLN A 303 15.14 -9.06 0.39
C GLN A 303 15.50 -7.86 -0.51
N ALA A 304 15.24 -6.64 -0.04
CA ALA A 304 15.67 -5.41 -0.69
C ALA A 304 17.03 -4.93 -0.15
N ASN A 305 17.55 -3.84 -0.71
CA ASN A 305 18.87 -3.29 -0.35
C ASN A 305 18.94 -2.72 1.08
N ASP A 306 17.80 -2.47 1.72
CA ASP A 306 17.68 -2.07 3.12
C ASP A 306 17.78 -3.25 4.11
N GLY A 307 17.93 -4.48 3.59
CA GLY A 307 18.00 -5.70 4.38
C GLY A 307 16.63 -6.24 4.83
N LYS A 308 15.52 -5.58 4.49
CA LYS A 308 14.17 -6.04 4.82
C LYS A 308 13.60 -6.93 3.73
N TRP A 309 12.61 -7.74 4.11
CA TRP A 309 11.88 -8.62 3.21
C TRP A 309 10.61 -7.94 2.73
N TYR A 310 10.34 -8.04 1.44
CA TYR A 310 9.17 -7.45 0.79
C TYR A 310 8.42 -8.51 0.01
N PRO A 311 7.10 -8.37 -0.16
CA PRO A 311 6.33 -9.18 -1.09
C PRO A 311 6.97 -9.13 -2.48
N THR A 312 6.83 -10.20 -3.24
CA THR A 312 7.34 -10.29 -4.61
C THR A 312 6.38 -11.08 -5.48
N TRP A 313 6.79 -11.34 -6.72
CA TRP A 313 6.01 -12.10 -7.67
C TRP A 313 5.66 -13.51 -7.14
N HIS A 314 4.42 -13.91 -7.39
CA HIS A 314 3.94 -15.27 -7.28
C HIS A 314 3.15 -15.65 -8.55
N PRO A 315 3.05 -16.93 -8.91
CA PRO A 315 2.15 -17.39 -9.97
C PRO A 315 0.68 -17.17 -9.57
N THR A 316 -0.26 -17.22 -10.50
CA THR A 316 -1.72 -17.12 -10.23
C THR A 316 -2.23 -18.24 -9.33
N THR A 317 -1.66 -19.43 -9.53
CA THR A 317 -1.95 -20.65 -8.76
C THR A 317 -0.67 -21.13 -8.09
N ASP A 318 -0.75 -21.41 -6.79
CA ASP A 318 0.38 -21.93 -6.04
C ASP A 318 0.78 -23.33 -6.54
N PRO A 319 2.03 -23.57 -6.95
CA PRO A 319 2.44 -24.83 -7.56
C PRO A 319 2.55 -25.98 -6.55
N GLU A 320 2.65 -25.69 -5.25
CA GLU A 320 2.74 -26.71 -4.20
C GLU A 320 1.35 -27.19 -3.77
N PHE A 321 0.42 -26.26 -3.58
CA PHE A 321 -0.90 -26.55 -3.01
C PHE A 321 -2.04 -26.54 -4.03
N GLY A 322 -1.84 -26.01 -5.24
CA GLY A 322 -2.88 -25.86 -6.26
C GLY A 322 -4.01 -24.91 -5.89
N CYS A 323 -3.88 -24.13 -4.81
CA CYS A 323 -4.80 -23.06 -4.44
C CYS A 323 -4.49 -21.81 -5.30
N PHE A 324 -5.47 -20.93 -5.51
CA PHE A 324 -5.30 -19.73 -6.33
C PHE A 324 -5.26 -18.45 -5.49
N PHE A 325 -4.48 -17.44 -5.92
CA PHE A 325 -4.40 -16.16 -5.20
C PHE A 325 -5.51 -15.18 -5.58
N GLY A 326 -6.08 -15.30 -6.78
CA GLY A 326 -7.14 -14.41 -7.24
C GLY A 326 -6.66 -13.13 -7.94
N HIS A 327 -5.34 -12.92 -8.05
CA HIS A 327 -4.71 -11.84 -8.82
C HIS A 327 -3.41 -12.32 -9.48
N GLU A 328 -2.88 -11.54 -10.42
CA GLU A 328 -1.63 -11.82 -11.13
C GLU A 328 -0.60 -10.68 -11.02
N HIS A 329 0.65 -10.97 -11.35
CA HIS A 329 1.77 -10.04 -11.31
C HIS A 329 2.54 -9.94 -12.63
N GLY A 330 1.98 -10.40 -13.74
CA GLY A 330 2.67 -10.53 -15.02
C GLY A 330 3.79 -11.59 -14.97
N ASP A 331 4.96 -11.28 -15.55
CA ASP A 331 6.00 -12.29 -15.75
C ASP A 331 6.77 -12.66 -14.48
N ASN A 332 7.21 -13.92 -14.44
CA ASN A 332 8.12 -14.40 -13.42
C ASN A 332 9.51 -13.72 -13.52
N PRO A 333 9.98 -13.01 -12.48
CA PRO A 333 11.29 -12.36 -12.47
C PRO A 333 12.44 -13.36 -12.29
N ASN A 334 12.18 -14.58 -11.83
CA ASN A 334 13.24 -15.54 -11.51
C ASN A 334 14.07 -15.91 -12.74
N GLY A 335 15.40 -15.77 -12.62
CA GLY A 335 16.34 -16.04 -13.71
C GLY A 335 16.36 -15.00 -14.82
N ALA A 336 15.73 -13.84 -14.65
CA ALA A 336 15.81 -12.74 -15.62
C ALA A 336 17.25 -12.22 -15.72
N GLY A 337 17.85 -12.31 -16.90
CA GLY A 337 19.23 -11.85 -17.11
C GLY A 337 19.40 -10.34 -16.85
N ALA A 338 18.33 -9.57 -17.08
CA ALA A 338 18.28 -8.13 -16.81
C ALA A 338 18.49 -7.77 -15.34
N LEU A 339 18.20 -8.68 -14.40
CA LEU A 339 18.31 -8.39 -12.97
C LEU A 339 19.76 -8.52 -12.44
N GLY A 340 20.59 -9.38 -13.03
CA GLY A 340 21.88 -9.72 -12.42
C GLY A 340 21.70 -10.22 -10.98
N THR A 341 22.14 -9.44 -9.99
CA THR A 341 21.99 -9.74 -8.55
C THR A 341 20.83 -8.99 -7.89
N TRP A 342 20.04 -8.23 -8.63
CA TRP A 342 18.94 -7.43 -8.10
C TRP A 342 17.68 -8.28 -7.89
N ASN A 343 16.93 -7.94 -6.85
CA ASN A 343 15.60 -8.48 -6.59
C ASN A 343 14.52 -7.47 -7.02
N VAL A 344 13.28 -7.94 -7.12
CA VAL A 344 12.09 -7.10 -7.38
C VAL A 344 11.17 -7.08 -6.14
N PRO A 345 11.52 -6.29 -5.10
CA PRO A 345 10.70 -6.14 -3.91
C PRO A 345 9.52 -5.20 -4.20
N PHE A 346 8.29 -5.70 -4.05
CA PHE A 346 7.09 -4.88 -4.22
C PHE A 346 6.89 -3.96 -3.01
N GLY A 347 6.69 -2.66 -3.28
CA GLY A 347 6.47 -1.65 -2.24
C GLY A 347 7.74 -1.14 -1.58
N TYR A 348 8.93 -1.48 -2.08
CA TYR A 348 10.19 -1.07 -1.46
C TYR A 348 10.36 0.45 -1.44
N VAL A 349 10.19 1.09 -2.59
CA VAL A 349 10.33 2.54 -2.67
C VAL A 349 9.17 3.23 -1.97
N GLY A 350 7.95 2.74 -2.20
CA GLY A 350 6.75 3.26 -1.56
C GLY A 350 6.84 3.24 -0.03
N ALA A 351 7.23 2.11 0.56
CA ALA A 351 7.41 1.97 2.01
C ALA A 351 8.46 2.94 2.57
N GLY A 352 9.55 3.19 1.83
CA GLY A 352 10.60 4.12 2.26
C GLY A 352 10.14 5.58 2.36
N ILE A 353 9.01 5.95 1.75
CA ILE A 353 8.39 7.28 1.87
C ILE A 353 6.99 7.26 2.49
N GLY A 354 6.55 6.14 3.05
CA GLY A 354 5.22 5.98 3.62
C GLY A 354 4.08 6.05 2.59
N HIS A 355 4.37 5.80 1.31
CA HIS A 355 3.41 5.67 0.23
C HIS A 355 3.17 4.18 -0.03
N LEU A 356 2.13 3.61 0.59
CA LEU A 356 1.84 2.19 0.43
C LEU A 356 0.87 1.98 -0.74
N GLU A 357 1.24 1.06 -1.63
CA GLU A 357 0.41 0.67 -2.78
C GLU A 357 -0.16 -0.74 -2.61
N ALA A 358 -1.25 -1.01 -3.32
CA ALA A 358 -1.99 -2.26 -3.17
C ALA A 358 -1.23 -3.40 -3.84
N HIS A 359 -1.09 -4.52 -3.13
CA HIS A 359 -0.30 -5.65 -3.61
C HIS A 359 -0.70 -6.15 -5.02
N PRO A 360 -2.00 -6.34 -5.34
CA PRO A 360 -2.39 -6.80 -6.68
C PRO A 360 -1.92 -5.89 -7.81
N GLY A 361 -1.69 -4.59 -7.55
CA GLY A 361 -1.32 -3.65 -8.59
C GLY A 361 0.10 -3.84 -9.16
N TYR A 362 0.98 -4.60 -8.53
CA TYR A 362 2.37 -4.76 -9.00
C TYR A 362 2.46 -5.70 -10.20
N LYS A 363 2.85 -5.19 -11.37
CA LYS A 363 2.95 -5.96 -12.64
C LYS A 363 4.36 -5.95 -13.17
N ILE A 364 4.86 -7.11 -13.56
CA ILE A 364 6.19 -7.33 -14.12
C ILE A 364 6.10 -7.58 -15.62
N PHE A 365 7.00 -6.93 -16.36
CA PHE A 365 7.21 -7.09 -17.79
C PHE A 365 8.67 -7.45 -18.04
N ARG A 366 8.94 -8.63 -18.59
CA ARG A 366 10.26 -9.21 -18.82
C ARG A 366 10.46 -9.61 -20.28
N TRP A 367 11.57 -9.19 -20.87
CA TRP A 367 12.08 -9.68 -22.16
C TRP A 367 13.55 -10.06 -22.03
N ASP A 368 13.88 -11.33 -22.20
CA ASP A 368 15.28 -11.78 -22.13
C ASP A 368 16.05 -11.57 -23.44
N ASN A 369 15.35 -11.17 -24.51
CA ASN A 369 15.95 -10.84 -25.79
C ASN A 369 15.02 -9.91 -26.58
N VAL A 370 15.21 -8.60 -26.43
CA VAL A 370 14.49 -7.58 -27.20
C VAL A 370 14.89 -7.68 -28.67
N GLN A 371 13.88 -7.70 -29.55
CA GLN A 371 14.04 -7.73 -31.00
C GLN A 371 13.12 -6.68 -31.62
N SER A 372 13.71 -5.56 -32.03
CA SER A 372 13.03 -4.41 -32.61
C SER A 372 13.86 -3.80 -33.75
N PRO A 373 14.17 -4.56 -34.82
CA PRO A 373 15.08 -4.12 -35.87
C PRO A 373 14.61 -2.87 -36.62
N TYR A 374 13.31 -2.56 -36.61
CA TYR A 374 12.73 -1.43 -37.34
C TYR A 374 12.48 -0.19 -36.49
N ASN A 375 12.01 -0.35 -35.25
CA ASN A 375 11.65 0.79 -34.40
C ASN A 375 12.80 1.20 -33.49
N ALA A 376 13.46 0.25 -32.85
CA ALA A 376 14.55 0.51 -31.92
C ALA A 376 15.69 -0.52 -32.04
N PRO A 377 16.41 -0.57 -33.18
CA PRO A 377 17.46 -1.56 -33.40
C PRO A 377 18.59 -1.49 -32.35
N SER A 378 18.76 -0.34 -31.69
CA SER A 378 19.74 -0.20 -30.60
C SER A 378 19.40 -1.06 -29.38
N HIS A 379 18.14 -1.48 -29.19
CA HIS A 379 17.75 -2.39 -28.13
C HIS A 379 17.89 -3.86 -28.50
N ASN A 380 18.27 -4.20 -29.73
CA ASN A 380 18.38 -5.59 -30.17
C ASN A 380 19.40 -6.36 -29.31
N GLY A 381 18.97 -7.52 -28.79
CA GLY A 381 19.77 -8.34 -27.88
C GLY A 381 19.74 -7.90 -26.42
N ALA A 382 19.02 -6.82 -26.10
CA ALA A 382 18.90 -6.38 -24.71
C ALA A 382 17.98 -7.29 -23.90
N GLN A 383 18.27 -7.36 -22.62
CA GLN A 383 17.45 -7.94 -21.57
C GLN A 383 16.76 -6.80 -20.81
N LEU A 384 15.46 -6.92 -20.61
CA LEU A 384 14.62 -5.91 -19.98
C LEU A 384 13.75 -6.57 -18.91
N LEU A 385 13.67 -5.96 -17.73
CA LEU A 385 12.64 -6.21 -16.75
C LEU A 385 12.15 -4.88 -16.18
N MET A 386 10.85 -4.65 -16.28
CA MET A 386 10.18 -3.51 -15.67
C MET A 386 9.14 -4.02 -14.68
N MET A 387 9.02 -3.37 -13.55
CA MET A 387 7.88 -3.53 -12.66
C MET A 387 7.21 -2.17 -12.52
N VAL A 388 5.87 -2.16 -12.50
CA VAL A 388 5.08 -0.96 -12.18
C VAL A 388 3.92 -1.34 -11.26
N HIS A 389 3.58 -0.48 -10.32
CA HIS A 389 2.27 -0.56 -9.67
C HIS A 389 1.19 0.08 -10.56
N GLN A 390 0.38 -0.76 -11.21
CA GLN A 390 -0.69 -0.43 -12.13
C GLN A 390 -1.93 -1.32 -11.89
N GLY A 391 -2.69 -1.03 -10.82
CA GLY A 391 -4.00 -1.65 -10.61
C GLY A 391 -5.10 -0.95 -11.43
N THR A 392 -6.13 -1.68 -11.88
CA THR A 392 -7.21 -1.14 -12.74
C THR A 392 -8.56 -0.95 -12.04
N SER A 393 -8.65 -1.27 -10.76
CA SER A 393 -9.95 -1.40 -10.08
C SER A 393 -10.30 -0.27 -9.11
N ASN A 394 -9.31 0.51 -8.66
CA ASN A 394 -9.49 1.54 -7.63
C ASN A 394 -9.57 2.96 -8.25
N ASN A 395 -10.36 3.85 -7.63
CA ASN A 395 -10.52 5.25 -8.05
C ASN A 395 -9.35 6.16 -7.65
N ASN A 396 -8.43 5.69 -6.82
CA ASN A 396 -7.20 6.40 -6.47
C ASN A 396 -6.41 6.82 -7.71
N ALA A 397 -6.45 6.04 -8.81
CA ALA A 397 -5.79 6.38 -10.07
C ALA A 397 -6.23 7.75 -10.63
N PHE A 398 -7.42 8.26 -10.27
CA PHE A 398 -7.90 9.57 -10.69
C PHE A 398 -7.28 10.74 -9.91
N THR A 399 -6.51 10.48 -8.84
CA THR A 399 -5.99 11.55 -7.96
C THR A 399 -4.54 11.34 -7.56
N GLU A 400 -4.10 10.10 -7.37
CA GLU A 400 -2.72 9.75 -7.12
C GLU A 400 -2.02 9.43 -8.44
N ALA A 401 -0.84 10.01 -8.61
CA ALA A 401 -0.06 9.97 -9.85
C ALA A 401 1.37 9.48 -9.67
N ARG A 402 1.73 9.09 -8.46
CA ARG A 402 3.02 8.51 -8.16
C ARG A 402 2.84 7.03 -7.95
N HIS A 403 3.58 6.24 -8.71
CA HIS A 403 3.56 4.79 -8.58
C HIS A 403 4.96 4.23 -8.65
N GLU A 404 5.22 3.17 -7.88
CA GLU A 404 6.53 2.54 -7.87
C GLU A 404 6.83 1.91 -9.23
N VAL A 405 8.03 2.19 -9.74
CA VAL A 405 8.58 1.59 -10.95
C VAL A 405 9.97 1.07 -10.66
N HIS A 406 10.21 -0.19 -11.01
CA HIS A 406 11.56 -0.73 -11.14
C HIS A 406 11.88 -0.90 -12.61
N PHE A 407 13.08 -0.51 -13.01
CA PHE A 407 13.55 -0.59 -14.38
C PHE A 407 14.94 -1.20 -14.40
N HIS A 408 15.03 -2.39 -14.98
CA HIS A 408 16.26 -3.16 -15.13
C HIS A 408 16.49 -3.44 -16.59
N TYR A 409 17.64 -3.02 -17.11
CA TYR A 409 17.99 -3.16 -18.51
C TYR A 409 19.46 -3.49 -18.63
N LYS A 410 19.78 -4.44 -19.50
CA LYS A 410 21.14 -4.84 -19.83
C LYS A 410 21.24 -5.13 -21.31
N ASN A 411 22.14 -4.46 -22.00
CA ASN A 411 22.46 -4.76 -23.39
C ASN A 411 23.92 -5.20 -23.52
N PRO A 412 24.18 -6.51 -23.66
CA PRO A 412 25.53 -7.04 -23.82
C PRO A 412 26.26 -6.52 -25.07
N ASN A 413 25.52 -6.06 -26.09
CA ASN A 413 26.10 -5.64 -27.37
C ASN A 413 26.70 -4.23 -27.33
N ASP A 414 26.20 -3.36 -26.44
CA ASP A 414 26.63 -1.96 -26.35
C ASP A 414 27.05 -1.51 -24.94
N GLY A 415 26.93 -2.39 -23.94
CA GLY A 415 27.36 -2.14 -22.57
C GLY A 415 26.39 -1.33 -21.71
N ARG A 416 25.25 -0.87 -22.26
CA ARG A 416 24.24 -0.16 -21.45
C ARG A 416 23.67 -1.10 -20.40
N GLU A 417 23.76 -0.67 -19.14
CA GLU A 417 23.19 -1.40 -18.00
C GLU A 417 22.64 -0.40 -16.98
N VAL A 418 21.41 -0.62 -16.54
CA VAL A 418 20.75 0.16 -15.49
C VAL A 418 19.93 -0.73 -14.57
N HIS A 419 19.93 -0.39 -13.29
CA HIS A 419 19.01 -0.95 -12.30
C HIS A 419 18.50 0.21 -11.46
N VAL A 420 17.22 0.53 -11.66
CA VAL A 420 16.59 1.69 -11.06
C VAL A 420 15.33 1.29 -10.32
N GLN A 421 15.16 1.81 -9.11
CA GLN A 421 13.95 1.64 -8.30
C GLN A 421 13.54 3.01 -7.77
N MET A 422 12.36 3.50 -8.19
CA MET A 422 11.87 4.82 -7.78
C MET A 422 10.34 4.93 -7.84
N MET A 423 9.80 6.00 -7.26
CA MET A 423 8.42 6.45 -7.47
C MET A 423 8.37 7.28 -8.75
N ALA A 424 7.83 6.68 -9.81
CA ALA A 424 7.59 7.36 -11.07
C ALA A 424 6.41 8.33 -10.94
N VAL A 425 6.50 9.49 -11.59
CA VAL A 425 5.40 10.46 -11.68
C VAL A 425 4.73 10.30 -13.04
N PHE A 426 3.41 10.29 -13.05
CA PHE A 426 2.57 10.33 -14.24
C PHE A 426 1.79 11.66 -14.23
N GLY A 427 2.43 12.74 -14.63
CA GLY A 427 2.12 14.12 -14.21
C GLY A 427 0.69 14.63 -14.49
N GLU A 428 0.03 14.11 -15.51
CA GLU A 428 -1.33 14.49 -15.90
C GLU A 428 -2.33 13.35 -15.72
N LEU A 429 -3.56 13.68 -15.33
CA LEU A 429 -4.74 12.85 -15.62
C LEU A 429 -5.30 13.29 -16.97
N ARG A 430 -5.41 12.34 -17.89
CA ARG A 430 -6.10 12.50 -19.16
C ARG A 430 -7.27 11.52 -19.19
N VAL A 431 -8.43 11.98 -19.65
CA VAL A 431 -9.62 11.14 -19.73
C VAL A 431 -10.12 11.10 -21.15
N GLY A 432 -10.03 9.93 -21.78
CA GLY A 432 -10.42 9.72 -23.16
C GLY A 432 -10.01 8.36 -23.69
N CYS A 433 -10.20 8.14 -25.00
CA CYS A 433 -10.03 6.82 -25.61
C CYS A 433 -8.62 6.61 -26.15
N GLY A 434 -7.63 6.90 -25.30
CA GLY A 434 -6.22 6.74 -25.60
C GLY A 434 -5.38 8.00 -25.55
N ALA A 435 -4.06 7.86 -25.46
CA ALA A 435 -3.13 8.98 -25.36
C ALA A 435 -3.23 10.00 -26.49
N ASN A 436 -3.65 9.57 -27.68
CA ASN A 436 -3.78 10.39 -28.88
C ASN A 436 -5.22 10.83 -29.17
N ASP A 437 -6.17 10.63 -28.25
CA ASP A 437 -7.55 11.09 -28.43
C ASP A 437 -7.59 12.62 -28.58
N PRO A 438 -8.00 13.18 -29.74
CA PRO A 438 -8.07 14.62 -29.94
C PRO A 438 -9.19 15.29 -29.11
N ASN A 439 -10.11 14.50 -28.55
CA ASN A 439 -11.30 14.95 -27.84
C ASN A 439 -11.29 14.54 -26.36
N MET A 440 -10.17 14.78 -25.66
CA MET A 440 -10.07 14.51 -24.22
C MET A 440 -11.19 15.21 -23.42
N ASP A 441 -11.85 14.49 -22.52
CA ASP A 441 -12.87 15.08 -21.63
C ASP A 441 -12.23 15.89 -20.50
N ILE A 442 -11.09 15.39 -20.02
CA ILE A 442 -10.32 15.98 -18.94
C ILE A 442 -8.85 15.93 -19.34
N ILE A 443 -8.17 17.07 -19.21
CA ILE A 443 -6.72 17.15 -19.12
C ILE A 443 -6.43 17.96 -17.86
N GLN A 444 -5.88 17.30 -16.86
CA GLN A 444 -5.60 17.91 -15.57
C GLN A 444 -4.17 17.61 -15.16
N LYS A 445 -3.38 18.67 -14.98
CA LYS A 445 -2.09 18.54 -14.31
C LYS A 445 -2.32 18.22 -12.84
N GLN A 446 -1.76 17.11 -12.37
CA GLN A 446 -1.90 16.66 -10.98
C GLN A 446 -0.59 16.85 -10.22
N PHE A 447 0.53 16.58 -10.88
CA PHE A 447 1.86 16.72 -10.30
C PHE A 447 2.82 17.40 -11.27
N ASN A 448 3.86 18.00 -10.69
CA ASN A 448 4.99 18.47 -11.49
C ASN A 448 5.85 17.26 -11.85
N GLY A 449 5.84 16.89 -13.12
CA GLY A 449 6.60 15.76 -13.65
C GLY A 449 6.16 15.42 -15.08
N PRO A 450 6.90 14.57 -15.78
CA PRO A 450 6.57 14.13 -17.11
C PRO A 450 5.35 13.19 -17.11
N GLY A 451 4.84 12.92 -18.30
CA GLY A 451 3.91 11.82 -18.54
C GLY A 451 2.46 12.08 -18.12
N ALA A 452 1.65 11.04 -18.26
CA ALA A 452 0.21 11.07 -18.02
C ALA A 452 -0.32 9.67 -17.69
N ARG A 453 -1.38 9.62 -16.87
CA ARG A 453 -2.31 8.50 -16.83
C ARG A 453 -3.51 8.86 -17.69
N VAL A 454 -3.69 8.13 -18.77
CA VAL A 454 -4.86 8.19 -19.64
C VAL A 454 -5.82 7.13 -19.16
N ILE A 455 -7.01 7.54 -18.76
CA ILE A 455 -8.06 6.67 -18.24
C ILE A 455 -9.23 6.70 -19.23
N PRO A 456 -9.84 5.55 -19.58
CA PRO A 456 -10.95 5.54 -20.52
C PRO A 456 -12.13 6.30 -19.96
N SER A 457 -12.82 7.03 -20.82
CA SER A 457 -14.10 7.64 -20.50
C SER A 457 -15.26 6.73 -20.90
N GLN A 458 -16.48 7.13 -20.55
CA GLN A 458 -17.70 6.40 -20.93
C GLN A 458 -17.83 6.20 -22.46
N ARG A 459 -17.32 7.14 -23.28
CA ARG A 459 -17.46 7.05 -24.75
C ARG A 459 -16.64 5.91 -25.36
N CYS A 460 -15.65 5.39 -24.63
CA CYS A 460 -14.72 4.39 -25.15
C CYS A 460 -15.35 3.00 -25.28
N PHE A 461 -16.56 2.82 -24.75
CA PHE A 461 -17.36 1.60 -24.88
C PHE A 461 -18.24 1.58 -26.15
N THR A 462 -18.13 2.61 -27.00
CA THR A 462 -18.85 2.66 -28.29
C THR A 462 -17.86 2.48 -29.44
N ALA A 463 -18.14 1.55 -30.34
CA ALA A 463 -17.32 1.30 -31.52
C ALA A 463 -17.15 2.59 -32.36
N PRO A 464 -15.97 2.84 -32.96
CA PRO A 464 -14.80 1.94 -33.04
C PRO A 464 -13.83 2.04 -31.86
N ASN A 465 -14.17 2.77 -30.79
CA ASN A 465 -13.30 2.91 -29.64
C ASN A 465 -13.23 1.60 -28.84
N ILE A 466 -12.11 1.43 -28.15
CA ILE A 466 -11.91 0.38 -27.16
C ILE A 466 -11.48 1.04 -25.83
N PRO A 467 -11.95 0.56 -24.67
CA PRO A 467 -11.51 1.07 -23.39
C PRO A 467 -10.12 0.49 -23.06
N TYR A 468 -9.15 1.37 -22.85
CA TYR A 468 -7.83 1.02 -22.36
C TYR A 468 -7.26 2.20 -21.56
N GLU A 469 -6.31 1.90 -20.68
CA GLU A 469 -5.51 2.92 -20.00
C GLU A 469 -4.10 2.96 -20.57
N ASP A 470 -3.53 4.17 -20.68
CA ASP A 470 -2.13 4.40 -21.01
C ASP A 470 -1.44 5.11 -19.85
N TRP A 471 -0.33 4.56 -19.38
CA TRP A 471 0.43 5.05 -18.24
C TRP A 471 1.83 5.43 -18.71
N ILE A 472 1.95 6.69 -19.12
CA ILE A 472 3.15 7.25 -19.74
C ILE A 472 3.97 7.95 -18.67
N THR A 473 5.25 7.64 -18.57
CA THR A 473 6.17 8.29 -17.64
C THR A 473 7.55 8.45 -18.26
N ALA A 474 8.39 9.26 -17.62
CA ALA A 474 9.81 9.29 -17.90
C ALA A 474 10.57 9.39 -16.58
N LEU A 475 11.62 8.58 -16.45
CA LEU A 475 12.42 8.46 -15.25
C LEU A 475 13.71 9.25 -15.45
N TYR A 476 13.84 10.34 -14.73
CA TYR A 476 15.08 11.09 -14.60
C TYR A 476 15.78 10.62 -13.32
N VAL A 477 16.94 9.98 -13.48
CA VAL A 477 17.62 9.28 -12.39
C VAL A 477 18.98 9.90 -12.13
N GLY A 478 19.29 10.15 -10.87
CA GLY A 478 20.51 10.82 -10.46
C GLY A 478 20.49 12.30 -10.81
N SER A 479 19.33 12.97 -10.73
CA SER A 479 19.25 14.41 -10.99
C SER A 479 19.98 15.23 -9.94
N ASP A 480 20.86 16.13 -10.36
CA ASP A 480 21.54 17.10 -9.50
C ASP A 480 20.73 18.42 -9.35
N ALA A 481 21.28 19.39 -8.62
CA ALA A 481 20.64 20.68 -8.41
C ALA A 481 20.59 21.56 -9.68
N GLN A 482 21.38 21.23 -10.69
CA GLN A 482 21.46 21.91 -11.98
C GLN A 482 20.53 21.27 -13.02
N GLY A 483 19.91 20.14 -12.69
CA GLY A 483 19.00 19.40 -13.57
C GLY A 483 19.68 18.39 -14.48
N ASN A 484 21.00 18.16 -14.32
CA ASN A 484 21.68 17.08 -15.03
C ASN A 484 21.27 15.76 -14.40
N TRP A 485 21.06 14.73 -15.21
CA TRP A 485 20.68 13.39 -14.78
C TRP A 485 21.73 12.38 -15.24
N ARG A 486 21.81 11.23 -14.56
CA ARG A 486 22.71 10.12 -14.92
C ARG A 486 22.06 9.11 -15.85
N ALA A 487 20.75 8.96 -15.76
CA ALA A 487 19.96 8.24 -16.75
C ALA A 487 18.62 8.91 -17.04
N TYR A 488 18.17 8.79 -18.28
CA TYR A 488 16.81 9.06 -18.72
C TYR A 488 16.23 7.76 -19.29
N LEU A 489 15.17 7.27 -18.67
CA LEU A 489 14.48 6.04 -19.05
C LEU A 489 13.04 6.38 -19.38
N ASP A 490 12.53 5.84 -20.48
CA ASP A 490 11.21 6.21 -20.99
C ASP A 490 10.36 4.94 -21.22
N PRO A 491 9.85 4.35 -20.12
CA PRO A 491 8.89 3.26 -20.18
C PRO A 491 7.46 3.80 -20.32
N HIS A 492 6.63 3.02 -21.00
CA HIS A 492 5.18 3.26 -21.08
C HIS A 492 4.43 1.93 -20.86
N PHE A 493 3.27 1.98 -20.20
CA PHE A 493 2.49 0.80 -19.85
C PHE A 493 1.04 0.99 -20.29
N ALA A 494 0.49 0.04 -21.03
CA ALA A 494 -0.91 0.04 -21.42
C ALA A 494 -1.64 -1.16 -20.83
N VAL A 495 -2.90 -0.96 -20.47
CA VAL A 495 -3.79 -2.03 -20.01
C VAL A 495 -5.12 -1.96 -20.74
N PHE A 496 -5.46 -3.06 -21.39
CA PHE A 496 -6.70 -3.24 -22.12
C PHE A 496 -7.74 -3.87 -21.22
N ASP A 497 -9.00 -3.62 -21.56
CA ASP A 497 -10.15 -4.10 -20.80
C ASP A 497 -10.02 -3.78 -19.28
N PRO A 498 -9.71 -2.53 -18.88
CA PRO A 498 -9.50 -2.17 -17.48
C PRO A 498 -10.81 -2.25 -16.70
N ASN A 499 -10.74 -2.65 -15.42
CA ASN A 499 -11.95 -2.83 -14.59
C ASN A 499 -12.72 -1.52 -14.31
N ARG A 500 -12.00 -0.40 -14.31
CA ARG A 500 -12.57 0.94 -14.14
C ARG A 500 -12.62 1.72 -15.45
N PHE A 501 -13.48 2.72 -15.43
CA PHE A 501 -13.38 3.89 -16.30
C PHE A 501 -13.71 5.16 -15.52
N CYS A 502 -13.37 6.33 -16.07
CA CYS A 502 -13.77 7.61 -15.51
C CYS A 502 -15.15 8.01 -16.03
N LEU A 503 -16.14 8.04 -15.14
CA LEU A 503 -17.43 8.66 -15.40
C LEU A 503 -17.32 10.15 -15.09
N VAL A 504 -17.22 10.96 -16.15
CA VAL A 504 -17.04 12.41 -16.05
C VAL A 504 -18.36 13.07 -15.63
N GLN A 505 -18.36 13.68 -14.44
CA GLN A 505 -19.48 14.44 -13.91
C GLN A 505 -18.98 15.79 -13.39
N ASN A 506 -19.52 16.88 -13.92
CA ASN A 506 -19.13 18.25 -13.54
C ASN A 506 -17.61 18.51 -13.62
N GLY A 507 -16.94 17.93 -14.63
CA GLY A 507 -15.49 18.07 -14.83
C GLY A 507 -14.62 17.23 -13.88
N ALA A 508 -15.20 16.30 -13.11
CA ALA A 508 -14.47 15.40 -12.22
C ALA A 508 -14.73 13.93 -12.57
N CYS A 509 -13.76 13.06 -12.25
CA CYS A 509 -13.91 11.62 -12.39
C CYS A 509 -14.62 11.01 -11.19
N THR A 510 -15.68 10.25 -11.49
CA THR A 510 -16.28 9.28 -10.57
C THR A 510 -16.01 7.87 -11.09
N LEU A 511 -15.98 6.89 -10.18
CA LEU A 511 -15.66 5.51 -10.54
C LEU A 511 -16.81 4.88 -11.32
N GLY A 512 -16.56 4.51 -12.56
CA GLY A 512 -17.40 3.61 -13.33
C GLY A 512 -16.81 2.20 -13.39
N ARG A 513 -17.66 1.17 -13.51
CA ARG A 513 -17.27 -0.23 -13.73
C ARG A 513 -17.47 -0.62 -15.18
N SER A 514 -16.43 -1.14 -15.81
CA SER A 514 -16.40 -1.40 -17.25
C SER A 514 -17.39 -2.48 -17.68
N ASP A 515 -17.50 -3.59 -16.94
CA ASP A 515 -18.51 -4.63 -17.18
C ASP A 515 -19.95 -4.08 -17.13
N THR A 516 -20.24 -3.21 -16.15
CA THR A 516 -21.54 -2.56 -16.03
C THR A 516 -21.81 -1.62 -17.20
N GLN A 517 -20.82 -0.84 -17.63
CA GLN A 517 -20.96 0.09 -18.75
C GLN A 517 -21.09 -0.61 -20.11
N ALA A 518 -20.38 -1.73 -20.28
CA ALA A 518 -20.46 -2.57 -21.47
C ALA A 518 -21.72 -3.44 -21.50
N GLY A 519 -22.45 -3.58 -20.37
CA GLY A 519 -23.64 -4.41 -20.29
C GLY A 519 -23.35 -5.90 -20.43
N THR A 520 -22.17 -6.37 -19.98
CA THR A 520 -21.77 -7.79 -20.10
C THR A 520 -22.60 -8.72 -19.23
N GLY A 521 -23.19 -8.18 -18.15
CA GLY A 521 -23.92 -8.95 -17.14
C GLY A 521 -23.00 -9.67 -16.14
N ALA A 522 -21.68 -9.58 -16.29
CA ALA A 522 -20.72 -10.15 -15.35
C ALA A 522 -20.59 -9.29 -14.08
N ASP A 523 -20.27 -9.94 -12.95
CA ASP A 523 -19.88 -9.24 -11.72
C ASP A 523 -18.50 -8.59 -11.92
N PRO A 524 -18.37 -7.25 -11.85
CA PRO A 524 -17.08 -6.57 -12.01
C PRO A 524 -16.04 -6.96 -10.96
N ALA A 525 -16.41 -7.62 -9.86
CA ALA A 525 -15.50 -8.13 -8.82
C ALA A 525 -15.22 -9.65 -8.95
N GLY A 526 -15.88 -10.34 -9.88
CA GLY A 526 -15.81 -11.80 -9.98
C GLY A 526 -14.78 -12.31 -10.99
N ALA A 527 -14.52 -13.62 -10.92
CA ALA A 527 -13.74 -14.37 -11.91
C ALA A 527 -14.28 -14.26 -13.33
N GLY A 528 -15.59 -14.05 -13.48
CA GLY A 528 -16.25 -13.96 -14.77
C GLY A 528 -16.22 -12.56 -15.39
N ALA A 529 -15.58 -11.57 -14.76
CA ALA A 529 -15.48 -10.22 -15.29
C ALA A 529 -14.77 -10.23 -16.65
N TRP A 530 -15.29 -9.45 -17.61
CA TRP A 530 -14.67 -9.32 -18.93
C TRP A 530 -13.56 -8.27 -18.89
N PHE A 531 -13.69 -7.31 -17.97
CA PHE A 531 -12.77 -6.20 -17.80
C PHE A 531 -11.91 -6.38 -16.54
N LYS A 532 -10.97 -7.33 -16.58
CA LYS A 532 -10.05 -7.62 -15.47
C LYS A 532 -8.73 -6.82 -15.53
N GLY A 533 -8.46 -6.16 -16.66
CA GLY A 533 -7.17 -5.52 -16.91
C GLY A 533 -6.00 -6.49 -17.04
N VAL A 534 -6.23 -7.76 -17.39
CA VAL A 534 -5.17 -8.80 -17.51
C VAL A 534 -4.41 -8.73 -18.84
N LYS A 535 -4.94 -8.03 -19.85
CA LYS A 535 -4.24 -7.82 -21.12
C LYS A 535 -3.42 -6.55 -21.03
N ARG A 536 -2.09 -6.67 -21.13
CA ARG A 536 -1.18 -5.53 -20.95
C ARG A 536 -0.09 -5.49 -21.97
N GLU A 537 0.34 -4.27 -22.25
CA GLU A 537 1.53 -4.00 -23.03
C GLU A 537 2.48 -3.13 -22.21
N ALA A 538 3.76 -3.31 -22.47
CA ALA A 538 4.78 -2.36 -22.05
C ALA A 538 5.56 -1.90 -23.27
N TYR A 539 6.11 -0.71 -23.17
CA TYR A 539 6.79 -0.02 -24.24
C TYR A 539 8.15 0.44 -23.73
N LEU A 540 9.17 0.18 -24.54
CA LEU A 540 10.52 0.71 -24.33
C LEU A 540 10.81 1.75 -25.40
N ASN A 541 10.97 3.00 -24.96
CA ASN A 541 11.39 4.10 -25.81
C ASN A 541 12.88 4.33 -25.61
N GLN A 542 13.27 5.29 -24.78
CA GLN A 542 14.66 5.67 -24.59
C GLN A 542 15.30 4.97 -23.38
N VAL A 543 16.56 4.58 -23.56
CA VAL A 543 17.50 4.26 -22.47
C VAL A 543 18.75 5.08 -22.71
N TRP A 544 18.79 6.26 -22.09
CA TRP A 544 19.88 7.20 -22.22
C TRP A 544 20.70 7.26 -20.94
N LEU A 545 22.02 7.13 -21.07
CA LEU A 545 22.97 7.20 -19.97
C LEU A 545 23.85 8.44 -20.16
N ASP A 546 24.11 9.17 -19.09
CA ASP A 546 25.04 10.30 -19.00
C ASP A 546 25.79 10.18 -17.68
N ASN A 547 26.61 9.13 -17.59
CA ASN A 547 27.28 8.75 -16.34
C ASN A 547 28.77 8.43 -16.58
N GLN A 548 29.34 8.83 -17.72
CA GLN A 548 30.76 8.67 -17.96
C GLN A 548 31.59 9.42 -16.91
N GLY A 549 32.63 8.76 -16.41
CA GLY A 549 33.52 9.33 -15.38
C GLY A 549 32.94 9.38 -13.96
N ASN A 550 31.68 8.95 -13.77
CA ASN A 550 31.03 8.88 -12.46
C ASN A 550 30.97 7.42 -11.95
N SER A 551 30.75 7.26 -10.64
CA SER A 551 30.50 5.94 -10.05
C SER A 551 29.22 5.31 -10.63
N PRO A 552 29.24 4.04 -11.05
CA PRO A 552 28.04 3.34 -11.49
C PRO A 552 26.99 3.21 -10.39
N ILE A 553 27.44 3.04 -9.15
CA ILE A 553 26.59 2.97 -7.96
C ILE A 553 26.50 4.35 -7.32
N PHE A 554 25.27 4.81 -7.10
CA PHE A 554 24.95 6.05 -6.40
C PHE A 554 23.60 5.93 -5.71
N TYR A 555 23.19 6.97 -5.00
CA TYR A 555 21.95 6.96 -4.23
C TYR A 555 21.04 8.12 -4.62
N THR A 556 19.75 7.86 -4.64
CA THR A 556 18.73 8.88 -4.90
C THR A 556 17.68 8.93 -3.80
N ASP A 557 16.95 10.03 -3.70
CA ASP A 557 15.64 10.00 -3.06
C ASP A 557 14.65 9.12 -3.87
N ALA A 558 13.43 8.95 -3.36
CA ALA A 558 12.39 8.17 -4.02
C ALA A 558 12.00 8.70 -5.41
N PHE A 559 12.34 9.94 -5.76
CA PHE A 559 11.95 10.58 -7.02
C PHE A 559 13.13 10.75 -7.99
N GLY A 560 14.26 10.07 -7.72
CA GLY A 560 15.41 10.01 -8.62
C GLY A 560 16.42 11.15 -8.47
N LYS A 561 16.32 12.01 -7.44
CA LYS A 561 17.32 13.08 -7.21
C LYS A 561 18.50 12.56 -6.40
N LEU A 562 19.72 13.00 -6.73
CA LEU A 562 20.94 12.59 -6.02
C LEU A 562 20.88 12.98 -4.54
N VAL A 563 21.22 12.01 -3.68
CA VAL A 563 21.38 12.21 -2.24
C VAL A 563 22.61 11.44 -1.73
N PRO A 564 23.22 11.87 -0.61
CA PRO A 564 24.21 11.06 0.10
C PRO A 564 23.67 9.68 0.47
N SER A 565 24.53 8.66 0.47
CA SER A 565 24.16 7.26 0.77
C SER A 565 23.60 7.03 2.17
N ASN A 566 23.94 7.92 3.11
CA ASN A 566 23.46 7.88 4.50
C ASN A 566 22.15 8.68 4.71
N THR A 567 21.56 9.23 3.65
CA THR A 567 20.27 9.92 3.75
C THR A 567 19.17 8.90 4.07
N PRO A 568 18.34 9.13 5.10
CA PRO A 568 17.18 8.27 5.36
C PRO A 568 16.27 8.20 4.13
N GLY A 569 15.90 6.99 3.69
CA GLY A 569 15.14 6.80 2.45
C GLY A 569 15.95 6.99 1.17
N ALA A 570 17.29 6.89 1.25
CA ALA A 570 18.14 6.80 0.07
C ALA A 570 18.02 5.43 -0.59
N PHE A 571 17.77 5.43 -1.89
CA PHE A 571 17.67 4.22 -2.71
C PHE A 571 18.94 4.08 -3.55
N MET A 572 19.60 2.93 -3.41
CA MET A 572 20.74 2.59 -4.27
C MET A 572 20.25 2.42 -5.71
N GLN A 573 20.95 3.06 -6.64
CA GLN A 573 20.75 2.94 -8.07
C GLN A 573 22.03 2.44 -8.73
N TYR A 574 21.89 1.80 -9.90
CA TYR A 574 23.03 1.49 -10.77
C TYR A 574 22.79 2.04 -12.18
N VAL A 575 23.78 2.77 -12.69
CA VAL A 575 23.84 3.20 -14.10
C VAL A 575 25.26 2.97 -14.59
N ALA A 576 25.46 2.21 -15.67
CA ALA A 576 26.79 1.99 -16.24
C ALA A 576 27.55 3.30 -16.45
N ALA A 577 28.85 3.32 -16.16
CA ALA A 577 29.69 4.52 -16.27
C ALA A 577 30.05 4.83 -17.73
N MET A 578 29.05 5.21 -18.51
CA MET A 578 29.15 5.49 -19.94
C MET A 578 28.14 6.56 -20.34
N ASP A 579 28.36 7.12 -21.53
CA ASP A 579 27.41 8.02 -22.16
C ASP A 579 26.80 7.35 -23.40
N SER A 580 25.48 7.38 -23.49
CA SER A 580 24.74 6.90 -24.65
C SER A 580 23.39 7.60 -24.72
N ARG A 581 23.12 8.32 -25.80
CA ARG A 581 21.86 9.05 -26.03
C ARG A 581 21.25 8.70 -27.39
N LEU A 582 21.20 7.40 -27.68
CA LEU A 582 20.64 6.90 -28.93
C LEU A 582 19.13 7.12 -28.94
N GLN A 583 18.65 7.93 -29.88
CA GLN A 583 17.22 8.14 -30.07
C GLN A 583 16.63 7.01 -30.90
N VAL A 584 15.52 6.46 -30.41
CA VAL A 584 14.79 5.38 -31.09
C VAL A 584 13.28 5.62 -31.09
N ASN A 585 12.55 4.90 -31.95
CA ASN A 585 11.10 4.84 -31.89
C ASN A 585 10.66 3.85 -30.80
N SER A 586 9.37 3.92 -30.44
CA SER A 586 8.79 3.04 -29.44
C SER A 586 8.80 1.56 -29.86
N THR A 587 9.16 0.68 -28.93
CA THR A 587 9.00 -0.77 -29.09
C THR A 587 7.97 -1.27 -28.10
N ALA A 588 6.89 -1.86 -28.59
CA ALA A 588 5.84 -2.46 -27.78
C ALA A 588 6.10 -3.95 -27.53
N PHE A 589 5.64 -4.42 -26.37
CA PHE A 589 5.79 -5.80 -25.93
C PHE A 589 4.55 -6.26 -25.17
N GLY A 590 4.23 -7.55 -25.23
CA GLY A 590 3.28 -8.18 -24.30
C GLY A 590 1.85 -8.33 -24.78
N SER A 591 1.52 -7.78 -25.94
CA SER A 591 0.18 -7.81 -26.54
C SER A 591 -0.45 -9.20 -26.62
N ASN A 592 0.36 -10.25 -26.82
CA ASN A 592 -0.09 -11.63 -26.96
C ASN A 592 0.00 -12.47 -25.68
N ARG A 593 0.25 -11.84 -24.52
CA ARG A 593 0.42 -12.58 -23.26
C ARG A 593 -0.89 -12.85 -22.58
N ASP A 594 -0.99 -14.07 -22.08
CA ASP A 594 -2.06 -14.48 -21.19
C ASP A 594 -1.58 -14.39 -19.74
N ASN A 595 -2.15 -13.44 -18.99
CA ASN A 595 -1.87 -13.26 -17.56
C ASN A 595 -2.96 -13.91 -16.69
N ASP A 596 -3.95 -14.58 -17.27
CA ASP A 596 -5.00 -15.33 -16.55
C ASP A 596 -5.17 -16.75 -17.12
N PRO A 597 -4.08 -17.55 -17.22
CA PRO A 597 -4.11 -18.85 -17.90
C PRO A 597 -5.00 -19.90 -17.21
N ASP A 598 -5.37 -19.65 -15.95
CA ASP A 598 -6.19 -20.56 -15.13
C ASP A 598 -7.63 -20.05 -14.93
N ASP A 599 -8.03 -18.93 -15.55
CA ASP A 599 -9.33 -18.25 -15.37
C ASP A 599 -9.68 -17.92 -13.90
N ASN A 600 -8.65 -17.76 -13.06
CA ASN A 600 -8.79 -17.57 -11.60
C ASN A 600 -8.42 -16.16 -11.14
N VAL A 601 -8.02 -15.25 -12.04
CA VAL A 601 -7.80 -13.83 -11.71
C VAL A 601 -9.15 -13.12 -11.62
N HIS A 602 -9.35 -12.32 -10.58
CA HIS A 602 -10.57 -11.55 -10.32
C HIS A 602 -10.20 -10.08 -10.08
N ALA A 603 -11.20 -9.19 -10.01
CA ALA A 603 -10.95 -7.84 -9.53
C ALA A 603 -11.13 -7.77 -7.99
N PRO A 604 -10.29 -7.01 -7.26
CA PRO A 604 -9.29 -6.09 -7.77
C PRO A 604 -8.01 -6.79 -8.29
N ASN A 605 -7.64 -6.41 -9.52
CA ASN A 605 -6.38 -6.77 -10.18
C ASN A 605 -5.60 -5.52 -10.60
#